data_AF-A0A4Z0PWJ4-F1
#
_entry.id   AF-A0A4Z0PWJ4-F1
#
_cell.length_a   1.000
_cell.length_b   1.000
_cell.length_c   1.000
_cell.angle_alpha   90.00
_cell.angle_beta   90.00
_cell.angle_gamma   90.00
#
_symmetry.space_group_name_H-M   'P 1'
#
loop_
_entity.id
_entity.type
_entity.pdbx_description
1 polymer ?
#
loop_
_entity_poly.entity_id
_entity_poly.type
_entity_poly.pdbx_seq_one_letter_code
_entity_poly.pdbx_strand_id
1 'polypeptide(L)'
;MLQEDTQDTYPSSSAPYSGTFVARSPADYTLVKDLIQQVPADLLREKSTVIGSPDAGDWGGYYVEVTQAGQRRFWLIDTQKRNLPAYLHAFVDTLEVRLDKLQ
;
A
#
# COMPACT_ATOMS: atom_id res chain seq x y z
N MET A 1 -5.60 14.77 -3.81
CA MET A 1 -5.95 14.96 -2.38
C MET A 1 -5.58 13.68 -1.65
N LEU A 2 -5.04 13.79 -0.43
CA LEU A 2 -4.83 12.65 0.45
C LEU A 2 -6.04 12.51 1.38
N GLN A 3 -6.46 11.28 1.63
CA GLN A 3 -7.53 10.99 2.56
C GLN A 3 -7.12 9.84 3.48
N GLU A 4 -7.60 9.86 4.70
CA GLU A 4 -7.40 8.83 5.71
C GLU A 4 -8.70 8.05 5.87
N ASP A 5 -8.60 6.72 5.93
CA ASP A 5 -9.73 5.88 6.28
C ASP A 5 -9.99 5.94 7.78
N THR A 6 -11.26 5.97 8.19
CA THR A 6 -11.66 6.01 9.61
C THR A 6 -12.32 4.70 10.07
N GLN A 7 -12.41 3.69 9.21
CA GLN A 7 -12.98 2.39 9.57
C GLN A 7 -11.95 1.43 10.15
N ASP A 8 -10.66 1.64 9.90
CA ASP A 8 -9.53 0.85 10.40
C ASP A 8 -9.75 -0.67 10.29
N THR A 9 -10.40 -1.08 9.19
CA THR A 9 -10.82 -2.47 8.99
C THR A 9 -9.73 -3.24 8.26
N TYR A 10 -9.48 -4.48 8.71
CA TYR A 10 -8.52 -5.34 8.05
C TYR A 10 -8.93 -5.63 6.59
N PRO A 11 -8.09 -5.33 5.59
CA PRO A 11 -8.45 -5.52 4.18
C PRO A 11 -8.58 -7.00 3.78
N SER A 12 -9.45 -7.28 2.81
CA SER A 12 -9.60 -8.62 2.23
C SER A 12 -8.61 -8.86 1.10
N SER A 13 -8.15 -10.11 0.94
CA SER A 13 -7.37 -10.55 -0.22
C SER A 13 -8.22 -10.90 -1.45
N SER A 14 -9.55 -10.96 -1.30
CA SER A 14 -10.50 -11.42 -2.33
C SER A 14 -11.29 -10.31 -3.01
N ALA A 15 -11.31 -9.10 -2.46
CA ALA A 15 -12.02 -7.96 -3.01
C ALA A 15 -11.31 -6.65 -2.68
N PRO A 16 -11.44 -5.61 -3.53
CA PRO A 16 -10.87 -4.31 -3.24
C PRO A 16 -11.43 -3.69 -1.95
N TYR A 17 -10.64 -2.85 -1.30
CA TYR A 17 -10.98 -2.20 -0.04
C TYR A 17 -12.17 -1.25 -0.18
N SER A 18 -12.99 -1.23 0.87
CA SER A 18 -14.14 -0.35 1.01
C SER A 18 -14.03 0.33 2.37
N GLY A 19 -13.47 1.55 2.37
CA GLY A 19 -13.30 2.37 3.57
C GLY A 19 -14.19 3.62 3.59
N THR A 20 -14.14 4.36 4.70
CA THR A 20 -14.74 5.69 4.86
C THR A 20 -13.64 6.72 5.01
N PHE A 21 -13.51 7.60 4.02
CA PHE A 21 -12.33 8.45 3.88
C PHE A 21 -12.62 9.92 4.23
N VAL A 22 -11.77 10.51 5.07
CA VAL A 22 -11.77 11.94 5.41
C VAL A 22 -10.54 12.64 4.85
N ALA A 23 -10.69 13.89 4.41
CA ALA A 23 -9.59 14.63 3.81
C ALA A 23 -8.48 14.94 4.83
N ARG A 24 -7.23 14.75 4.41
CA ARG A 24 -6.02 15.15 5.16
C ARG A 24 -5.52 16.52 4.72
N SER A 25 -4.55 17.06 5.45
CA SER A 25 -4.00 18.39 5.19
C SER A 25 -3.27 18.47 3.83
N PRO A 26 -3.14 19.65 3.22
CA PRO A 26 -2.30 19.84 2.04
C PRO A 26 -0.81 19.55 2.28
N ALA A 27 -0.33 19.74 3.52
CA ALA A 27 1.05 19.42 3.89
C ALA A 27 1.28 17.90 3.85
N ASP A 28 0.35 17.12 4.40
CA ASP A 28 0.37 15.65 4.37
C ASP A 28 0.37 15.15 2.93
N TYR A 29 -0.50 15.70 2.08
CA TYR A 29 -0.52 15.36 0.66
C TYR A 29 0.83 15.68 -0.02
N THR A 30 1.49 16.77 0.35
CA THR A 30 2.79 17.14 -0.21
C THR A 30 3.88 16.13 0.15
N LEU A 31 3.79 15.47 1.31
CA LEU A 31 4.75 14.45 1.74
C LEU A 31 4.67 13.16 0.92
N VAL A 32 3.51 12.86 0.32
CA VAL A 32 3.24 11.54 -0.30
C VAL A 32 2.79 11.58 -1.75
N LYS A 33 2.59 12.77 -2.34
CA LYS A 33 2.09 12.92 -3.72
C LYS A 33 2.96 12.22 -4.78
N ASP A 34 4.22 11.93 -4.47
CA ASP A 34 5.17 11.22 -5.32
C ASP A 34 5.07 9.69 -5.22
N LEU A 35 4.36 9.13 -4.23
CA LEU A 35 4.23 7.67 -4.03
C LEU A 35 3.76 6.93 -5.27
N ILE A 36 2.86 7.53 -6.07
CA ILE A 36 2.35 6.92 -7.30
C ILE A 36 3.47 6.63 -8.32
N GLN A 37 4.53 7.44 -8.31
CA GLN A 37 5.70 7.28 -9.19
C GLN A 37 6.69 6.22 -8.65
N GLN A 38 6.56 5.85 -7.38
CA GLN A 38 7.40 4.85 -6.71
C GLN A 38 6.82 3.43 -6.83
N VAL A 39 5.60 3.28 -7.36
CA VAL A 39 4.97 1.97 -7.59
C VAL A 39 5.81 1.18 -8.61
N PRO A 40 6.38 0.02 -8.24
CA PRO A 40 7.21 -0.74 -9.18
C PRO A 40 6.41 -1.25 -10.37
N ALA A 41 6.97 -1.12 -11.58
CA ALA A 41 6.34 -1.62 -12.80
C ALA A 41 6.08 -3.14 -12.77
N ASP A 42 6.88 -3.89 -12.01
CA ASP A 42 6.72 -5.33 -11.82
C ASP A 42 5.55 -5.68 -10.89
N LEU A 43 5.24 -4.83 -9.91
CA LEU A 43 4.01 -4.97 -9.10
C LEU A 43 2.77 -4.86 -9.99
N LEU A 44 2.79 -3.95 -10.96
CA LEU A 44 1.74 -3.82 -11.97
C LEU A 44 1.66 -5.02 -12.94
N ARG A 45 2.53 -6.03 -12.83
CA ARG A 45 2.45 -7.28 -13.60
C ARG A 45 2.19 -8.48 -12.69
N GLU A 46 2.16 -8.29 -11.38
CA GLU A 46 1.93 -9.33 -10.39
C GLU A 46 0.51 -9.92 -10.50
N LYS A 47 0.43 -11.24 -10.53
CA LYS A 47 -0.84 -11.97 -10.65
C LYS A 47 -1.43 -12.30 -9.28
N SER A 48 -0.59 -12.45 -8.26
CA SER A 48 -1.04 -12.67 -6.89
C SER A 48 -1.55 -11.36 -6.28
N THR A 49 -2.62 -11.43 -5.50
CA THR A 49 -3.05 -10.33 -4.63
C THR A 49 -2.38 -10.35 -3.27
N VAL A 50 -1.63 -11.41 -2.93
CA VAL A 50 -0.85 -11.52 -1.68
C VAL A 50 0.61 -11.77 -2.02
N ILE A 51 1.51 -10.94 -1.51
CA ILE A 51 2.96 -11.02 -1.75
C ILE A 51 3.67 -11.14 -0.41
N GLY A 52 4.37 -12.27 -0.22
CA GLY A 52 4.96 -12.64 1.06
C GLY A 52 3.95 -13.28 2.00
N SER A 53 4.02 -12.96 3.29
CA SER A 53 3.16 -13.51 4.34
C SER A 53 2.77 -12.42 5.37
N PRO A 54 2.00 -11.39 4.95
CA PRO A 54 1.65 -10.24 5.79
C PRO A 54 0.90 -10.62 7.08
N ASP A 55 0.21 -11.77 7.08
CA ASP A 55 -0.61 -12.24 8.22
C ASP A 55 0.13 -13.28 9.09
N ALA A 56 1.39 -13.61 8.80
CA ALA A 56 2.10 -14.70 9.47
C ALA A 56 2.79 -14.30 10.80
N GLY A 57 2.75 -13.03 11.18
CA GLY A 57 3.28 -12.54 12.46
C GLY A 57 2.86 -11.12 12.79
N ASP A 58 3.34 -10.59 13.92
CA ASP A 58 2.90 -9.30 14.48
C ASP A 58 3.49 -8.06 13.78
N TRP A 59 4.09 -8.22 12.60
CA TRP A 59 4.68 -7.13 11.81
C TRP A 59 3.73 -6.52 10.77
N GLY A 60 2.55 -7.13 10.59
CA GLY A 60 1.50 -6.64 9.69
C GLY A 60 1.92 -6.59 8.21
N GLY A 61 1.21 -5.76 7.45
CA GLY A 61 1.40 -5.61 6.01
C GLY A 61 0.82 -4.31 5.48
N TYR A 62 1.06 -4.06 4.20
CA TYR A 62 0.45 -2.94 3.47
C TYR A 62 -0.63 -3.44 2.52
N TYR A 63 -1.79 -2.80 2.56
CA TYR A 63 -2.72 -2.83 1.45
C TYR A 63 -2.37 -1.72 0.47
N VAL A 64 -1.98 -2.10 -0.74
CA VAL A 64 -1.68 -1.15 -1.82
C VAL A 64 -2.67 -1.37 -2.93
N GLU A 65 -3.32 -0.29 -3.36
CA GLU A 65 -4.27 -0.32 -4.46
C GLU A 65 -4.00 0.82 -5.44
N VAL A 66 -4.03 0.48 -6.73
CA VAL A 66 -3.81 1.42 -7.82
C VAL A 66 -4.94 1.29 -8.83
N THR A 67 -5.46 2.44 -9.26
CA THR A 67 -6.37 2.53 -10.41
C THR A 67 -5.64 3.20 -11.56
N GLN A 68 -5.42 2.47 -12.65
CA GLN A 68 -4.75 2.97 -13.86
C GLN A 68 -5.53 2.53 -15.10
N ALA A 69 -5.79 3.46 -16.02
CA ALA A 69 -6.56 3.20 -17.25
C ALA A 69 -7.93 2.51 -16.99
N GLY A 70 -8.60 2.86 -15.89
CA GLY A 70 -9.88 2.26 -15.49
C GLY A 70 -9.78 0.86 -14.89
N GLN A 71 -8.57 0.28 -14.78
CA GLN A 71 -8.33 -1.00 -14.12
C GLN A 71 -7.90 -0.75 -12.67
N ARG A 72 -8.63 -1.34 -11.73
CA ARG A 72 -8.35 -1.31 -10.29
C ARG A 72 -7.63 -2.60 -9.90
N ARG A 73 -6.47 -2.48 -9.28
CA ARG A 73 -5.66 -3.63 -8.80
C ARG A 73 -5.18 -3.36 -7.40
N PHE A 74 -5.11 -4.43 -6.60
CA PHE A 74 -4.69 -4.34 -5.20
C PHE A 74 -3.82 -5.51 -4.79
N TRP A 75 -3.02 -5.27 -3.75
CA TRP A 75 -2.10 -6.23 -3.17
C TRP A 75 -2.02 -6.07 -1.66
N LEU A 76 -2.00 -7.19 -0.95
CA LEU A 76 -1.51 -7.32 0.42
C LEU A 76 -0.02 -7.65 0.36
N ILE A 77 0.81 -6.75 0.87
CA ILE A 77 2.27 -6.83 0.76
C ILE A 77 2.84 -6.96 2.17
N ASP A 78 3.63 -8.02 2.40
CA ASP A 78 4.38 -8.22 3.63
C ASP A 78 5.39 -7.08 3.87
N THR A 79 5.77 -6.82 5.11
CA THR A 79 6.84 -5.87 5.47
C THR A 79 8.20 -6.56 5.62
N GLN A 80 8.23 -7.88 5.84
CA GLN A 80 9.47 -8.63 5.99
C GLN A 80 10.16 -8.82 4.64
N LYS A 81 11.25 -8.07 4.40
CA LYS A 81 12.04 -8.14 3.14
C LYS A 81 12.44 -9.56 2.72
N ARG A 82 12.69 -10.46 3.68
CA ARG A 82 13.01 -11.87 3.40
C ARG A 82 11.88 -12.66 2.73
N ASN A 83 10.64 -12.19 2.89
CA ASN A 83 9.43 -12.76 2.28
C ASN A 83 9.06 -12.06 0.96
N LEU A 84 9.78 -10.99 0.59
CA LEU A 84 9.47 -10.16 -0.57
C LEU A 84 10.46 -10.37 -1.72
N PRO A 85 9.99 -10.32 -2.97
CA PRO A 85 10.88 -10.17 -4.11
C PRO A 85 11.65 -8.84 -4.02
N ALA A 86 12.91 -8.85 -4.48
CA ALA A 86 13.82 -7.71 -4.34
C ALA A 86 13.28 -6.40 -4.94
N TYR A 87 12.45 -6.46 -5.98
CA TYR A 87 11.86 -5.27 -6.61
C TYR A 87 10.91 -4.50 -5.68
N LEU A 88 10.39 -5.11 -4.61
CA LEU A 88 9.51 -4.45 -3.65
C LEU A 88 10.23 -3.78 -2.49
N HIS A 89 11.49 -4.13 -2.22
CA HIS A 89 12.18 -3.70 -1.00
C HIS A 89 12.23 -2.18 -0.87
N ALA A 90 12.63 -1.48 -1.94
CA ALA A 90 12.68 -0.01 -1.94
C ALA A 90 11.30 0.65 -1.81
N PHE A 91 10.26 0.02 -2.38
CA PHE A 91 8.91 0.54 -2.29
C PHE A 91 8.34 0.39 -0.87
N VAL A 92 8.54 -0.76 -0.24
CA VAL A 92 8.15 -1.01 1.16
C VAL A 92 8.88 -0.06 2.11
N ASP A 93 10.19 0.15 1.93
CA ASP A 93 10.95 1.14 2.71
C ASP A 93 10.39 2.56 2.54
N THR A 94 9.98 2.90 1.31
CA THR A 94 9.35 4.19 1.03
C THR A 94 8.01 4.31 1.73
N LEU A 95 7.17 3.27 1.72
CA LEU A 95 5.89 3.29 2.42
C LEU A 95 6.07 3.48 3.93
N GLU A 96 6.97 2.74 4.56
CA GLU A 96 7.30 2.87 5.98
C GLU A 96 7.66 4.31 6.35
N VAL A 97 8.65 4.89 5.65
CA VAL A 97 9.11 6.27 5.91
C VAL A 97 8.02 7.32 5.69
N ARG A 98 7.09 7.07 4.76
CA ARG A 98 6.02 8.02 4.44
C ARG A 98 4.89 7.93 5.45
N LEU A 99 4.50 6.72 5.87
CA LEU A 99 3.44 6.50 6.85
C LEU A 99 3.85 7.00 8.24
N ASP A 100 5.11 6.78 8.65
CA ASP A 100 5.64 7.32 9.91
C ASP A 100 5.55 8.86 10.01
N LYS A 101 5.63 9.55 8.87
CA LYS A 101 5.51 11.02 8.82
C LYS A 101 4.07 11.53 8.82
N LEU A 102 3.09 10.63 8.70
CA LEU A 102 1.67 10.95 8.68
C LEU A 102 0.97 10.66 10.02
N GLN A 103 1.69 10.11 11.00
CA GLN A 103 1.19 9.86 12.36
C GLN A 103 0.98 11.15 13.16
#